data_AF-A0A831YDB3-F1
#
_entry.id   AF-A0A831YDB3-F1
#
_cell.length_a   1.000
_cell.length_b   1.000
_cell.length_c   1.000
_cell.angle_alpha   90.00
_cell.angle_beta   90.00
_cell.angle_gamma   90.00
#
_symmetry.space_group_name_H-M   'P 1'
#
loop_
_entity.id
_entity.type
_entity.pdbx_description
1 polymer ?
#
loop_
_entity_poly.entity_id
_entity_poly.type
_entity_poly.pdbx_seq_one_letter_code
_entity_poly.pdbx_strand_id
1 'polypeptide(L)'
;MASYFYYQKNFSKARDFLRYVDSKAILKDDFPFYLYIQSNLNQDFEGLKKLATEFCYTYYGYKTYLQIYQTLTQTERVKAIDNCIKNKHYEKAKNLLSTLEDPDAVNYLSLKLAKSKEEKINFFKRIQPSSPYYQEAFSIVANLDKDLENQYLSYLLENNYLERYKSFLTAKAKKAFYTQNYNDFLFYAELLESYTNLPEEIVWLKFLYFYKNKEQEKAKYYLNLYKKYEKDRYKTLYWQALLENSQITVLHEPLKPEEITPYLALIYYKNKMLPIIKKYRKCSLEPDSTALLIKDLRESDYKLAYLEANYYIKTKPCERLYDIMPEVAVKCFGQNSQCSYVKPFTKLSDKDMEDVVYAVIKQESFFDPYAVSWSNAVGLTQFIPKTAKWTAQNLKVDNFDMTDLFNP
;
A
#
# COMPACT_ATOMS: atom_id res chain seq x y z
N MET A 1 -19.94 -3.84 23.75
CA MET A 1 -21.11 -4.45 24.44
C MET A 1 -21.67 -5.67 23.74
N ALA A 2 -21.98 -5.65 22.44
CA ALA A 2 -22.51 -6.83 21.73
C ALA A 2 -21.63 -8.08 21.89
N SER A 3 -20.31 -7.92 21.73
CA SER A 3 -19.33 -8.99 21.94
C SER A 3 -19.32 -9.57 23.35
N TYR A 4 -19.40 -8.72 24.38
CA TYR A 4 -19.48 -9.12 25.78
C TYR A 4 -20.67 -10.06 26.01
N PHE A 5 -21.87 -9.68 25.56
CA PHE A 5 -23.06 -10.53 25.69
C PHE A 5 -22.99 -11.79 24.82
N TYR A 6 -22.38 -11.71 23.64
CA TYR A 6 -22.14 -12.87 22.78
C TYR A 6 -21.30 -13.94 23.51
N TYR A 7 -20.18 -13.55 24.12
CA TYR A 7 -19.32 -14.48 24.86
C TYR A 7 -19.97 -15.03 26.14
N GLN A 8 -20.92 -14.30 26.72
CA GLN A 8 -21.78 -14.78 27.81
C GLN A 8 -22.93 -15.68 27.34
N LYS A 9 -23.00 -15.99 26.04
CA LYS A 9 -24.11 -16.74 25.42
C LYS A 9 -25.48 -16.06 25.57
N ASN A 10 -25.51 -14.76 25.87
CA ASN A 10 -26.74 -13.96 25.88
C ASN A 10 -26.99 -13.38 24.48
N PHE A 11 -27.42 -14.24 23.56
CA PHE A 11 -27.57 -13.86 22.15
C PHE A 11 -28.68 -12.84 21.89
N SER A 12 -29.71 -12.78 22.75
CA SER A 12 -30.75 -11.75 22.63
C SER A 12 -30.16 -10.37 22.85
N LYS A 13 -29.52 -10.15 24.01
CA LYS A 13 -28.90 -8.85 24.30
C LYS A 13 -27.79 -8.52 23.31
N ALA A 14 -27.02 -9.52 22.88
CA ALA A 14 -25.98 -9.31 21.88
C ALA A 14 -26.56 -8.77 20.56
N ARG A 15 -27.69 -9.31 20.09
CA ARG A 15 -28.39 -8.81 18.89
C ARG A 15 -28.95 -7.41 19.11
N ASP A 16 -29.51 -7.12 20.28
CA ASP A 16 -30.03 -5.79 20.59
C ASP A 16 -28.92 -4.73 20.50
N PHE A 17 -27.75 -5.00 21.09
CA PHE A 17 -26.60 -4.09 20.99
C PHE A 17 -26.04 -3.99 19.56
N LEU A 18 -26.12 -5.07 18.78
CA LEU A 18 -25.66 -5.06 17.39
C LEU A 18 -26.47 -4.09 16.52
N ARG A 19 -27.77 -3.89 16.81
CA ARG A 19 -28.64 -2.95 16.07
C ARG A 19 -28.22 -1.49 16.19
N TYR A 20 -27.49 -1.14 17.25
CA TYR A 20 -26.97 0.21 17.46
C TYR A 20 -25.59 0.42 16.82
N VAL A 21 -24.99 -0.61 16.24
CA VAL A 21 -23.70 -0.47 15.55
C VAL A 21 -23.93 0.17 14.19
N ASP A 22 -23.41 1.39 14.01
CA ASP A 22 -23.26 1.95 12.68
C ASP A 22 -22.01 1.36 12.03
N SER A 23 -22.19 0.61 10.93
CA SER A 23 -21.07 0.01 10.20
C SER A 23 -20.07 1.05 9.68
N LYS A 24 -20.49 2.31 9.51
CA LYS A 24 -19.60 3.42 9.14
C LYS A 24 -18.68 3.83 10.28
N ALA A 25 -19.00 3.51 11.54
CA ALA A 25 -18.15 3.82 12.69
C ALA A 25 -17.03 2.78 12.91
N ILE A 26 -17.07 1.63 12.22
CA ILE A 26 -16.14 0.52 12.43
C ILE A 26 -14.77 0.84 11.80
N LEU A 27 -13.71 0.71 12.60
CA LEU A 27 -12.34 0.76 12.10
C LEU A 27 -12.06 -0.46 11.22
N LYS A 28 -11.23 -0.27 10.20
CA LYS A 28 -10.87 -1.33 9.24
C LYS A 28 -10.33 -2.60 9.94
N ASP A 29 -9.52 -2.43 10.98
CA ASP A 29 -8.88 -3.54 11.70
C ASP A 29 -9.84 -4.27 12.64
N ASP A 30 -10.91 -3.61 13.08
CA ASP A 30 -11.98 -4.21 13.90
C ASP A 30 -13.05 -4.90 13.04
N PHE A 31 -13.05 -4.66 11.73
CA PHE A 31 -14.05 -5.22 10.82
C PHE A 31 -14.13 -6.76 10.84
N PRO A 32 -13.02 -7.53 10.85
CA PRO A 32 -13.07 -9.00 10.93
C PRO A 32 -13.74 -9.48 12.23
N PHE A 33 -13.50 -8.79 13.33
CA PHE A 33 -14.13 -9.10 14.61
C PHE A 33 -15.63 -8.79 14.60
N TYR A 34 -16.01 -7.62 14.08
CA TYR A 34 -17.42 -7.27 13.93
C TYR A 34 -18.15 -8.28 13.05
N LEU A 35 -17.60 -8.60 11.87
CA LEU A 35 -18.16 -9.56 10.94
C LEU A 35 -18.33 -10.94 11.60
N TYR A 36 -17.35 -11.37 12.40
CA TYR A 36 -17.46 -12.60 13.18
C TYR A 36 -18.69 -12.60 14.10
N ILE A 37 -18.85 -11.57 14.94
CA ILE A 37 -19.97 -11.50 15.88
C ILE A 37 -21.30 -11.39 15.14
N GLN A 38 -21.39 -10.52 14.13
CA GLN A 38 -22.59 -10.31 13.33
C GLN A 38 -23.02 -11.61 12.63
N SER A 39 -22.11 -12.27 11.91
CA SER A 39 -22.45 -13.45 11.12
C SER A 39 -22.81 -14.65 11.99
N ASN A 40 -22.17 -14.82 13.15
CA ASN A 40 -22.57 -15.87 14.11
C ASN A 40 -23.95 -15.61 14.72
N LEU A 41 -24.28 -14.37 15.09
CA LEU A 41 -25.58 -14.04 15.69
C LEU A 41 -26.75 -14.19 14.72
N ASN A 42 -26.51 -13.87 13.44
CA ASN A 42 -27.51 -13.87 12.39
C ASN A 42 -27.53 -15.17 11.57
N GLN A 43 -26.65 -16.13 11.87
CA GLN A 43 -26.47 -17.35 11.07
C GLN A 43 -26.18 -17.05 9.59
N ASP A 44 -25.46 -15.96 9.33
CA ASP A 44 -25.11 -15.50 7.99
C ASP A 44 -23.87 -16.24 7.48
N PHE A 45 -24.11 -17.28 6.70
CA PHE A 45 -23.05 -18.13 6.15
C PHE A 45 -22.15 -17.38 5.16
N GLU A 46 -22.69 -16.46 4.35
CA GLU A 46 -21.88 -15.70 3.39
C GLU A 46 -20.90 -14.77 4.09
N GLY A 47 -21.30 -14.15 5.20
CA GLY A 47 -20.39 -13.38 6.04
C GLY A 47 -19.31 -14.23 6.70
N LEU A 48 -19.63 -15.45 7.17
CA LEU A 48 -18.64 -16.40 7.68
C LEU A 48 -17.67 -16.87 6.58
N LYS A 49 -18.17 -17.15 5.38
CA LYS A 49 -17.37 -17.51 4.21
C LYS A 49 -16.43 -16.37 3.80
N LYS A 50 -16.92 -15.13 3.76
CA LYS A 50 -16.09 -13.94 3.53
C LYS A 50 -15.00 -13.82 4.59
N LEU A 51 -15.35 -14.00 5.86
CA LEU A 51 -14.41 -13.94 6.98
C LEU A 51 -13.32 -15.02 6.88
N ALA A 52 -13.71 -16.26 6.57
CA ALA A 52 -12.80 -17.40 6.40
C ALA A 52 -11.86 -17.26 5.20
N THR A 53 -12.32 -16.65 4.10
CA THR A 53 -11.55 -16.61 2.84
C THR A 53 -10.76 -15.33 2.67
N GLU A 54 -11.30 -14.17 3.05
CA GLU A 54 -10.67 -12.86 2.84
C GLU A 54 -9.82 -12.43 4.03
N PHE A 55 -10.23 -12.83 5.23
CA PHE A 55 -9.60 -12.41 6.48
C PHE A 55 -8.94 -13.58 7.23
N CYS A 56 -8.66 -14.70 6.56
CA CYS A 56 -8.07 -15.91 7.15
C CYS A 56 -6.77 -15.63 7.95
N TYR A 57 -6.03 -14.60 7.56
CA TYR A 57 -4.80 -14.17 8.23
C TYR A 57 -5.03 -13.60 9.64
N THR A 58 -6.24 -13.12 9.93
CA THR A 58 -6.65 -12.60 11.25
C THR A 58 -6.94 -13.73 12.24
N TYR A 59 -7.11 -13.40 13.53
CA TYR A 59 -7.53 -14.40 14.51
C TYR A 59 -8.93 -14.96 14.20
N TYR A 60 -9.90 -14.07 13.99
CA TYR A 60 -11.30 -14.45 13.74
C TYR A 60 -11.48 -15.15 12.40
N GLY A 61 -10.82 -14.69 11.33
CA GLY A 61 -10.86 -15.38 10.04
C GLY A 61 -10.23 -16.77 10.07
N TYR A 62 -9.07 -16.93 10.72
CA TYR A 62 -8.46 -18.26 10.88
C TYR A 62 -9.38 -19.21 11.66
N LYS A 63 -9.94 -18.72 12.77
CA LYS A 63 -10.89 -19.48 13.59
C LYS A 63 -12.12 -19.91 12.77
N THR A 64 -12.73 -18.98 12.04
CA THR A 64 -13.90 -19.28 11.20
C THR A 64 -13.56 -20.24 10.08
N TYR A 65 -12.39 -20.10 9.45
CA TYR A 65 -11.92 -21.06 8.45
C TYR A 65 -11.90 -22.48 9.00
N LEU A 66 -11.27 -22.71 10.16
CA LEU A 66 -11.23 -24.03 10.78
C LEU A 66 -12.61 -24.61 11.11
N GLN A 67 -13.60 -23.74 11.35
CA GLN A 67 -14.99 -24.16 11.63
C GLN A 67 -15.75 -24.59 10.37
N ILE A 68 -15.46 -23.99 9.21
CA ILE A 68 -16.29 -24.15 8.00
C ILE A 68 -15.53 -24.66 6.77
N TYR A 69 -14.22 -24.96 6.84
CA TYR A 69 -13.44 -25.25 5.63
C TYR A 69 -14.00 -26.42 4.80
N GLN A 70 -14.63 -27.40 5.45
CA GLN A 70 -15.27 -28.54 4.79
C GLN A 70 -16.42 -28.13 3.87
N THR A 71 -17.07 -27.00 4.13
CA THR A 71 -18.15 -26.44 3.28
C THR A 71 -17.62 -25.49 2.21
N LEU A 72 -16.32 -25.14 2.25
CA LEU A 72 -15.70 -24.26 1.26
C LEU A 72 -15.25 -25.06 0.03
N THR A 73 -15.35 -24.42 -1.15
CA THR A 73 -14.81 -24.95 -2.39
C THR A 73 -13.27 -24.94 -2.38
N GLN A 74 -12.65 -25.75 -3.24
CA GLN A 74 -11.19 -25.77 -3.39
C GLN A 74 -10.60 -24.38 -3.68
N THR A 75 -11.23 -23.62 -4.58
CA THR A 75 -10.82 -22.24 -4.92
C THR A 75 -10.87 -21.29 -3.72
N GLU A 76 -11.89 -21.42 -2.87
CA GLU A 76 -12.04 -20.62 -1.65
C GLU A 76 -10.98 -20.97 -0.60
N ARG A 77 -10.68 -22.27 -0.44
CA ARG A 77 -9.61 -22.73 0.45
C ARG A 77 -8.25 -22.20 -0.02
N VAL A 78 -7.97 -22.27 -1.32
CA VAL A 78 -6.76 -21.68 -1.92
C VAL A 78 -6.71 -20.16 -1.69
N LYS A 79 -7.82 -19.43 -1.90
CA LYS A 79 -7.91 -17.98 -1.62
C LYS A 79 -7.58 -17.65 -0.16
N ALA A 80 -8.10 -18.44 0.79
CA ALA A 80 -7.84 -18.26 2.22
C ALA A 80 -6.35 -18.40 2.58
N ILE A 81 -5.71 -19.47 2.08
CA ILE A 81 -4.29 -19.73 2.31
C ILE A 81 -3.44 -18.67 1.62
N ASP A 82 -3.78 -18.28 0.39
CA ASP A 82 -3.10 -17.22 -0.35
C ASP A 82 -3.16 -15.88 0.39
N ASN A 83 -4.30 -15.54 0.99
CA ASN A 83 -4.43 -14.36 1.85
C ASN A 83 -3.56 -14.45 3.12
N CYS A 84 -3.36 -15.64 3.70
CA CYS A 84 -2.39 -15.82 4.78
C CYS A 84 -0.96 -15.55 4.29
N ILE A 85 -0.57 -16.07 3.12
CA ILE A 85 0.76 -15.87 2.53
C ILE A 85 1.00 -14.39 2.21
N LYS A 86 0.03 -13.72 1.56
CA LYS A 86 0.10 -12.28 1.21
C LYS A 86 0.30 -11.39 2.44
N ASN A 87 -0.33 -11.74 3.55
CA ASN A 87 -0.20 -11.03 4.83
C ASN A 87 0.92 -11.60 5.73
N LYS A 88 1.85 -12.39 5.18
CA LYS A 88 3.05 -12.92 5.88
C LYS A 88 2.74 -13.84 7.08
N HIS A 89 1.55 -14.42 7.15
CA HIS A 89 1.18 -15.43 8.13
C HIS A 89 1.53 -16.84 7.63
N TYR A 90 2.81 -17.09 7.39
CA TYR A 90 3.30 -18.33 6.75
C TYR A 90 3.00 -19.59 7.57
N GLU A 91 3.08 -19.54 8.89
CA GLU A 91 2.76 -20.71 9.73
C GLU A 91 1.27 -21.06 9.69
N LYS A 92 0.38 -20.05 9.69
CA LYS A 92 -1.04 -20.28 9.45
C LYS A 92 -1.25 -20.92 8.08
N ALA A 93 -0.63 -20.38 7.03
CA ALA A 93 -0.76 -20.90 5.68
C ALA A 93 -0.32 -22.38 5.58
N LYS A 94 0.85 -22.72 6.14
CA LYS A 94 1.36 -24.11 6.19
C LYS A 94 0.39 -25.06 6.86
N ASN A 95 -0.14 -24.67 8.03
CA ASN A 95 -1.09 -25.50 8.78
C ASN A 95 -2.40 -25.76 8.03
N LEU A 96 -2.76 -24.90 7.06
CA LEU A 96 -3.98 -25.05 6.27
C LEU A 96 -3.77 -25.83 4.98
N LEU A 97 -2.53 -26.13 4.56
CA LEU A 97 -2.28 -26.89 3.32
C LEU A 97 -2.95 -28.26 3.33
N SER A 98 -3.03 -28.91 4.50
CA SER A 98 -3.69 -30.22 4.66
C SER A 98 -5.21 -30.18 4.47
N THR A 99 -5.81 -29.01 4.32
CA THR A 99 -7.25 -28.85 4.05
C THR A 99 -7.59 -28.84 2.55
N LEU A 100 -6.57 -28.86 1.68
CA LEU A 100 -6.72 -28.91 0.23
C LEU A 100 -6.76 -30.34 -0.28
N GLU A 101 -7.60 -30.56 -1.29
CA GLU A 101 -7.77 -31.89 -1.91
C GLU A 101 -6.95 -32.00 -3.22
N ASP A 102 -6.81 -30.91 -3.97
CA ASP A 102 -6.06 -30.87 -5.22
C ASP A 102 -4.53 -30.84 -4.98
N PRO A 103 -3.78 -31.88 -5.41
CA PRO A 103 -2.33 -31.93 -5.24
C PRO A 103 -1.59 -30.78 -5.94
N ASP A 104 -2.08 -30.29 -7.08
CA ASP A 104 -1.44 -29.18 -7.79
C ASP A 104 -1.57 -27.88 -7.00
N ALA A 105 -2.73 -27.65 -6.36
CA ALA A 105 -2.94 -26.53 -5.46
C ALA A 105 -2.00 -26.59 -4.25
N VAL A 106 -1.83 -27.78 -3.66
CA VAL A 106 -0.88 -28.02 -2.55
C VAL A 106 0.55 -27.69 -3.00
N ASN A 107 0.99 -28.22 -4.15
CA ASN A 107 2.32 -27.96 -4.69
C ASN A 107 2.52 -26.47 -5.02
N TYR A 108 1.53 -25.80 -5.61
CA TYR A 108 1.59 -24.37 -5.92
C TYR A 108 1.75 -23.51 -4.67
N LEU A 109 0.96 -23.74 -3.63
CA LEU A 109 1.08 -22.97 -2.38
C LEU A 109 2.34 -23.34 -1.59
N SER A 110 2.77 -24.61 -1.65
CA SER A 110 4.04 -25.06 -1.05
C SER A 110 5.23 -24.39 -1.73
N LEU A 111 5.21 -24.23 -3.05
CA LEU A 111 6.20 -23.48 -3.82
C LEU A 111 6.29 -22.01 -3.34
N LYS A 112 5.15 -21.37 -3.04
CA LYS A 112 5.13 -20.00 -2.51
C LYS A 112 5.69 -19.89 -1.09
N LEU A 113 5.59 -20.96 -0.30
CA LEU A 113 6.09 -21.05 1.08
C LEU A 113 7.55 -21.53 1.17
N ALA A 114 8.06 -22.17 0.12
CA ALA A 114 9.41 -22.71 0.06
C ALA A 114 10.48 -21.62 0.17
N LYS A 115 11.58 -21.93 0.86
CA LYS A 115 12.65 -20.97 1.15
C LYS A 115 13.80 -21.06 0.15
N SER A 116 14.15 -22.28 -0.27
CA SER A 116 15.26 -22.52 -1.20
C SER A 116 14.83 -22.51 -2.66
N LYS A 117 15.79 -22.32 -3.58
CA LYS A 117 15.56 -22.41 -5.02
C LYS A 117 15.18 -23.84 -5.41
N GLU A 118 15.85 -24.82 -4.83
CA GLU A 118 15.72 -26.24 -5.13
C GLU A 118 14.32 -26.75 -4.74
N GLU A 119 13.83 -26.39 -3.55
CA GLU A 119 12.46 -26.74 -3.11
C GLU A 119 11.41 -26.16 -4.05
N LYS A 120 11.54 -24.89 -4.46
CA LYS A 120 10.60 -24.23 -5.37
C LYS A 120 10.50 -24.96 -6.70
N ILE A 121 11.66 -25.30 -7.27
CA ILE A 121 11.73 -26.05 -8.54
C ILE A 121 11.13 -27.46 -8.37
N ASN A 122 11.40 -28.13 -7.24
CA ASN A 122 10.85 -29.46 -6.98
C ASN A 122 9.32 -29.46 -6.84
N PHE A 123 8.73 -28.47 -6.18
CA PHE A 123 7.27 -28.33 -6.13
C PHE A 123 6.69 -28.00 -7.50
N PHE A 124 7.32 -27.09 -8.26
CA PHE A 124 6.88 -26.75 -9.62
C PHE A 124 6.81 -27.99 -10.53
N LYS A 125 7.85 -28.83 -10.52
CA LYS A 125 7.91 -30.05 -11.34
C LYS A 125 6.77 -31.05 -11.08
N ARG A 126 6.08 -30.94 -9.93
CA ARG A 126 4.95 -31.80 -9.56
C ARG A 126 3.60 -31.25 -10.01
N ILE A 127 3.55 -29.99 -10.47
CA ILE A 127 2.33 -29.34 -10.96
C ILE A 127 2.13 -29.72 -12.42
N GLN A 128 0.95 -30.23 -12.77
CA GLN A 128 0.64 -30.61 -14.14
C GLN A 128 0.54 -29.39 -15.07
N PRO A 129 1.03 -29.46 -16.34
CA PRO A 129 0.87 -28.36 -17.30
C PRO A 129 -0.57 -27.94 -17.59
N SER A 130 -1.53 -28.86 -17.46
CA SER A 130 -2.98 -28.59 -17.60
C SER A 130 -3.60 -27.91 -16.37
N SER A 131 -2.86 -27.82 -15.26
CA SER A 131 -3.34 -27.26 -14.01
C SER A 131 -3.59 -25.76 -14.12
N PRO A 132 -4.67 -25.22 -13.52
CA PRO A 132 -4.89 -23.78 -13.48
C PRO A 132 -3.79 -23.01 -12.71
N TYR A 133 -2.98 -23.70 -11.92
CA TYR A 133 -1.87 -23.09 -11.17
C TYR A 133 -0.54 -23.06 -11.94
N TYR A 134 -0.44 -23.80 -13.06
CA TYR A 134 0.83 -24.04 -13.73
C TYR A 134 1.49 -22.76 -14.22
N GLN A 135 0.76 -21.89 -14.94
CA GLN A 135 1.29 -20.65 -15.49
C GLN A 135 1.86 -19.71 -14.42
N GLU A 136 1.16 -19.56 -13.28
CA GLU A 136 1.62 -18.75 -12.16
C GLU A 136 2.80 -19.39 -11.44
N ALA A 137 2.78 -20.72 -11.25
CA ALA A 137 3.91 -21.45 -10.68
C ALA A 137 5.16 -21.32 -11.55
N PHE A 138 5.01 -21.40 -12.87
CA PHE A 138 6.10 -21.29 -13.84
C PHE A 138 6.73 -19.89 -13.80
N SER A 139 5.91 -18.83 -13.76
CA SER A 139 6.35 -17.45 -13.55
C SER A 139 7.28 -17.31 -12.33
N ILE A 140 6.95 -17.98 -11.22
CA ILE A 140 7.75 -17.90 -9.99
C ILE A 140 9.13 -18.55 -10.19
N VAL A 141 9.20 -19.74 -10.78
CA VAL A 141 10.48 -20.44 -10.96
C VAL A 141 11.32 -19.87 -12.10
N ALA A 142 10.69 -19.27 -13.11
CA ALA A 142 11.36 -18.53 -14.19
C ALA A 142 12.19 -17.34 -13.67
N ASN A 143 11.90 -16.85 -12.46
CA ASN A 143 12.71 -15.81 -11.82
C ASN A 143 13.97 -16.34 -11.12
N LEU A 144 14.14 -17.66 -11.01
CA LEU A 144 15.21 -18.31 -10.23
C LEU A 144 16.34 -18.89 -11.08
N ASP A 145 16.07 -19.14 -12.36
CA ASP A 145 16.97 -19.86 -13.26
C ASP A 145 16.81 -19.40 -14.70
N LYS A 146 17.91 -19.25 -15.45
CA LYS A 146 17.89 -18.69 -16.79
C LYS A 146 17.32 -19.66 -17.83
N ASP A 147 17.51 -20.97 -17.64
CA ASP A 147 16.95 -21.97 -18.55
C ASP A 147 15.44 -22.04 -18.39
N LEU A 148 14.95 -22.02 -17.15
CA LEU A 148 13.51 -21.96 -16.86
C LEU A 148 12.89 -20.64 -17.33
N GLU A 149 13.63 -19.53 -17.26
CA GLU A 149 13.19 -18.25 -17.82
C GLU A 149 12.94 -18.35 -19.33
N ASN A 150 13.92 -18.88 -20.08
CA ASN A 150 13.79 -19.04 -21.52
C ASN A 150 12.62 -19.96 -21.88
N GLN A 151 12.45 -21.08 -21.16
CA GLN A 151 11.31 -21.99 -21.36
C GLN A 151 9.97 -21.30 -21.06
N TYR A 152 9.91 -20.46 -20.02
CA TYR A 152 8.70 -19.72 -19.69
C TYR A 152 8.36 -18.68 -20.77
N LEU A 153 9.36 -17.96 -21.29
CA LEU A 153 9.16 -17.03 -22.40
C LEU A 153 8.61 -17.73 -23.65
N SER A 154 9.16 -18.88 -24.03
CA SER A 154 8.63 -19.72 -25.12
C SER A 154 7.21 -20.17 -24.84
N TYR A 155 6.93 -20.69 -23.64
CA TYR A 155 5.59 -21.11 -23.22
C TYR A 155 4.57 -19.97 -23.35
N LEU A 156 4.92 -18.74 -22.96
CA LEU A 156 4.02 -17.60 -23.09
C LEU A 156 3.74 -17.23 -24.56
N LEU A 157 4.74 -17.31 -25.43
CA LEU A 157 4.57 -17.03 -26.86
C LEU A 157 3.73 -18.12 -27.55
N GLU A 158 4.04 -19.39 -27.31
CA GLU A 158 3.32 -20.54 -27.88
C GLU A 158 1.83 -20.54 -27.53
N ASN A 159 1.48 -20.05 -26.34
CA ASN A 159 0.10 -19.97 -25.87
C ASN A 159 -0.53 -18.58 -26.07
N ASN A 160 0.11 -17.69 -26.83
CA ASN A 160 -0.37 -16.34 -27.15
C ASN A 160 -0.68 -15.47 -25.90
N TYR A 161 0.08 -15.64 -24.82
CA TYR A 161 -0.04 -14.87 -23.58
C TYR A 161 0.78 -13.57 -23.61
N LEU A 162 0.55 -12.75 -24.62
CA LEU A 162 1.37 -11.57 -24.94
C LEU A 162 1.45 -10.54 -23.79
N GLU A 163 0.35 -10.27 -23.07
CA GLU A 163 0.36 -9.30 -21.97
C GLU A 163 1.21 -9.77 -20.78
N ARG A 164 1.22 -11.07 -20.51
CA ARG A 164 2.08 -11.68 -19.48
C ARG A 164 3.54 -11.68 -19.92
N TYR A 165 3.80 -11.96 -21.19
CA TYR A 165 5.13 -11.88 -21.79
C TYR A 165 5.73 -10.47 -21.64
N LYS A 166 4.97 -9.45 -22.02
CA LYS A 166 5.35 -8.03 -21.86
C LYS A 166 5.60 -7.67 -20.40
N SER A 167 4.68 -8.06 -19.51
CA SER A 167 4.79 -7.76 -18.07
C SER A 167 6.02 -8.41 -17.46
N PHE A 168 6.31 -9.66 -17.82
CA PHE A 168 7.48 -10.39 -17.33
C PHE A 168 8.78 -9.73 -17.81
N LEU A 169 8.94 -9.46 -19.11
CA LEU A 169 10.12 -8.77 -19.64
C LEU A 169 10.31 -7.37 -19.04
N THR A 170 9.22 -6.62 -18.85
CA THR A 170 9.25 -5.30 -18.21
C THR A 170 9.80 -5.40 -16.79
N ALA A 171 9.35 -6.37 -16.00
CA ALA A 171 9.85 -6.61 -14.64
C ALA A 171 11.35 -6.99 -14.65
N LYS A 172 11.77 -7.84 -15.60
CA LYS A 172 13.17 -8.25 -15.75
C LYS A 172 14.08 -7.09 -16.15
N ALA A 173 13.69 -6.28 -17.13
CA ALA A 173 14.40 -5.07 -17.54
C ALA A 173 14.53 -4.08 -16.37
N LYS A 174 13.43 -3.78 -15.65
CA LYS A 174 13.46 -2.89 -14.47
C LYS A 174 14.44 -3.40 -13.41
N LYS A 175 14.34 -4.69 -13.06
CA LYS A 175 15.25 -5.30 -12.08
C LYS A 175 16.70 -5.16 -12.52
N ALA A 176 17.02 -5.53 -13.76
CA ALA A 176 18.36 -5.47 -14.32
C ALA A 176 18.95 -4.04 -14.23
N PHE A 177 18.17 -3.03 -14.62
CA PHE A 177 18.58 -1.62 -14.54
C PHE A 177 18.92 -1.19 -13.10
N TYR A 178 18.04 -1.46 -12.14
CA TYR A 178 18.25 -1.05 -10.74
C TYR A 178 19.40 -1.82 -10.06
N THR A 179 19.67 -3.04 -10.52
CA THR A 179 20.87 -3.81 -10.11
C THR A 179 22.13 -3.44 -10.91
N GLN A 180 22.05 -2.45 -11.81
CA GLN A 180 23.14 -1.99 -12.67
C GLN A 180 23.69 -3.07 -13.64
N ASN A 181 22.93 -4.14 -13.90
CA ASN A 181 23.24 -5.08 -14.96
C ASN A 181 22.67 -4.55 -16.29
N TYR A 182 23.41 -3.63 -16.91
CA TYR A 182 22.93 -2.92 -18.09
C TYR A 182 22.86 -3.78 -19.35
N ASN A 183 23.67 -4.85 -19.45
CA ASN A 183 23.61 -5.79 -20.56
C ASN A 183 22.25 -6.51 -20.58
N ASP A 184 21.83 -7.06 -19.44
CA ASP A 184 20.53 -7.68 -19.28
C ASP A 184 19.39 -6.67 -19.50
N PHE A 185 19.54 -5.44 -18.99
CA PHE A 185 18.55 -4.39 -19.19
C PHE A 185 18.31 -4.12 -20.68
N LEU A 186 19.38 -3.91 -21.45
CA LEU A 186 19.29 -3.68 -22.89
C LEU A 186 18.70 -4.89 -23.60
N PHE A 187 19.16 -6.10 -23.28
CA PHE A 187 18.63 -7.34 -23.85
C PHE A 187 17.11 -7.45 -23.66
N TYR A 188 16.58 -7.30 -22.44
CA TYR A 188 15.14 -7.39 -22.21
C TYR A 188 14.37 -6.22 -22.81
N ALA A 189 14.94 -5.02 -22.83
CA ALA A 189 14.30 -3.85 -23.42
C ALA A 189 14.19 -3.98 -24.95
N GLU A 190 15.24 -4.46 -25.63
CA GLU A 190 15.25 -4.72 -27.07
C GLU A 190 14.30 -5.85 -27.43
N LEU A 191 14.31 -6.94 -26.65
CA LEU A 191 13.35 -8.03 -26.81
C LEU A 191 11.91 -7.55 -26.61
N LEU A 192 11.64 -6.58 -25.74
CA LEU A 192 10.30 -6.01 -25.58
C LEU A 192 9.92 -5.14 -26.78
N GLU A 193 10.86 -4.32 -27.27
CA GLU A 193 10.71 -3.42 -28.41
C GLU A 193 10.40 -4.16 -29.72
N SER A 194 10.87 -5.40 -29.88
CA SER A 194 10.58 -6.23 -31.06
C SER A 194 9.14 -6.74 -31.14
N TYR A 195 8.39 -6.76 -30.02
CA TYR A 195 7.01 -7.25 -29.97
C TYR A 195 5.99 -6.14 -29.68
N THR A 196 6.41 -5.01 -29.13
CA THR A 196 5.47 -3.97 -28.71
C THR A 196 6.13 -2.60 -28.53
N ASN A 197 5.30 -1.56 -28.43
CA ASN A 197 5.76 -0.27 -27.96
C ASN A 197 6.25 -0.39 -26.51
N LEU A 198 7.41 0.21 -26.24
CA LEU A 198 7.99 0.18 -24.90
C LEU A 198 7.03 0.79 -23.85
N PRO A 199 6.83 0.13 -22.71
CA PRO A 199 6.13 0.70 -21.56
C PRO A 199 6.80 1.98 -21.09
N GLU A 200 6.00 2.87 -20.47
CA GLU A 200 6.46 4.15 -19.93
C GLU A 200 7.77 4.02 -19.15
N GLU A 201 7.83 3.06 -18.22
CA GLU A 201 8.99 2.93 -17.35
C GLU A 201 10.24 2.50 -18.12
N ILE A 202 10.10 1.66 -19.15
CA ILE A 202 11.26 1.22 -19.94
C ILE A 202 11.78 2.38 -20.80
N VAL A 203 10.88 3.20 -21.37
CA VAL A 203 11.27 4.44 -22.07
C VAL A 203 12.05 5.37 -21.14
N TRP A 204 11.56 5.57 -19.91
CA TRP A 204 12.24 6.37 -18.89
C TRP A 204 13.63 5.82 -18.54
N LEU A 205 13.74 4.51 -18.33
CA LEU A 205 15.01 3.87 -17.99
C LEU A 205 16.00 3.90 -19.16
N LYS A 206 15.55 3.75 -20.41
CA LYS A 206 16.42 3.92 -21.59
C LYS A 206 16.93 5.36 -21.68
N PHE A 207 16.09 6.36 -21.44
CA PHE A 207 16.54 7.75 -21.33
C PHE A 207 17.67 7.91 -20.29
N LEU A 208 17.45 7.44 -19.06
CA LEU A 208 18.46 7.56 -17.99
C LEU A 208 19.76 6.81 -18.33
N TYR A 209 19.65 5.63 -18.94
CA TYR A 209 20.80 4.86 -19.41
C TYR A 209 21.65 5.66 -20.41
N PHE A 210 21.03 6.15 -21.49
CA PHE A 210 21.76 6.89 -22.53
C PHE A 210 22.26 8.24 -22.03
N TYR A 211 21.52 8.92 -21.15
CA TYR A 211 21.98 10.14 -20.49
C TYR A 211 23.25 9.89 -19.68
N LYS A 212 23.25 8.85 -18.83
CA LYS A 212 24.42 8.48 -18.00
C LYS A 212 25.64 8.13 -18.85
N ASN A 213 25.44 7.46 -19.99
CA ASN A 213 26.50 7.08 -20.93
C ASN A 213 26.90 8.20 -21.91
N LYS A 214 26.35 9.41 -21.76
CA LYS A 214 26.62 10.58 -22.62
C LYS A 214 26.26 10.35 -24.09
N GLU A 215 25.33 9.45 -24.39
CA GLU A 215 24.78 9.22 -25.73
C GLU A 215 23.61 10.19 -25.98
N GLN A 216 23.95 11.47 -26.24
CA GLN A 216 23.00 12.58 -26.25
C GLN A 216 21.80 12.39 -27.20
N GLU A 217 22.03 11.98 -28.44
CA GLU A 217 20.96 11.80 -29.43
C GLU A 217 19.95 10.72 -29.01
N LYS A 218 20.43 9.60 -28.48
CA LYS A 218 19.56 8.53 -27.96
C LYS A 218 18.82 8.99 -26.71
N ALA A 219 19.50 9.68 -25.79
CA ALA A 219 18.86 10.25 -24.61
C ALA A 219 17.74 11.22 -25.00
N LYS A 220 17.99 12.11 -25.97
CA LYS A 220 17.01 13.06 -26.50
C LYS A 220 15.80 12.34 -27.11
N TYR A 221 16.05 11.30 -27.90
CA TYR A 221 14.99 10.47 -28.49
C TYR A 221 14.08 9.85 -27.42
N TYR A 222 14.64 9.18 -26.41
CA TYR A 222 13.85 8.54 -25.36
C TYR A 222 13.18 9.55 -24.42
N LEU A 223 13.79 10.71 -24.15
CA LEU A 223 13.13 11.77 -23.40
C LEU A 223 11.91 12.32 -24.15
N ASN A 224 12.02 12.51 -25.47
CA ASN A 224 10.90 12.95 -26.30
C ASN A 224 9.79 11.91 -26.37
N LEU A 225 10.13 10.62 -26.47
CA LEU A 225 9.16 9.54 -26.34
C LEU A 225 8.48 9.55 -24.97
N TYR A 226 9.23 9.83 -23.89
CA TYR A 226 8.70 9.84 -22.53
C TYR A 226 7.66 10.93 -22.28
N LYS A 227 7.79 12.09 -22.97
CA LYS A 227 6.85 13.22 -22.86
C LYS A 227 5.38 12.86 -23.11
N LYS A 228 5.10 11.80 -23.88
CA LYS A 228 3.71 11.37 -24.14
C LYS A 228 3.06 10.63 -22.95
N TYR A 229 3.86 10.14 -22.02
CA TYR A 229 3.39 9.41 -20.83
C TYR A 229 3.38 10.30 -19.58
N GLU A 230 4.38 11.17 -19.44
CA GLU A 230 4.57 11.96 -18.23
C GLU A 230 3.52 13.07 -18.08
N LYS A 231 2.86 13.09 -16.92
CA LYS A 231 1.86 14.12 -16.57
C LYS A 231 2.52 15.35 -15.96
N ASP A 232 3.62 15.18 -15.24
CA ASP A 232 4.42 16.27 -14.72
C ASP A 232 5.33 16.85 -15.81
N ARG A 233 4.83 17.83 -16.54
CA ARG A 233 5.60 18.54 -17.57
C ARG A 233 6.93 19.10 -17.04
N TYR A 234 7.02 19.45 -15.76
CA TYR A 234 8.21 20.06 -15.19
C TYR A 234 9.35 19.06 -15.04
N LYS A 235 9.05 17.77 -14.87
CA LYS A 235 10.07 16.71 -14.94
C LYS A 235 10.76 16.68 -16.29
N THR A 236 9.99 16.63 -17.38
CA THR A 236 10.58 16.54 -18.72
C THR A 236 11.31 17.83 -19.11
N LEU A 237 10.80 19.00 -18.73
CA LEU A 237 11.49 20.28 -18.88
C LEU A 237 12.82 20.30 -18.11
N TYR A 238 12.81 19.85 -16.85
CA TYR A 238 14.00 19.78 -16.02
C TYR A 238 15.09 18.92 -16.65
N TRP A 239 14.72 17.70 -17.06
CA TRP A 239 15.66 16.77 -17.68
C TRP A 239 16.11 17.21 -19.07
N GLN A 240 15.26 17.90 -19.83
CA GLN A 240 15.65 18.49 -21.11
C GLN A 240 16.70 19.57 -20.92
N ALA A 241 16.52 20.46 -19.95
CA ALA A 241 17.50 21.51 -19.67
C ALA A 241 18.84 20.95 -19.18
N LEU A 242 18.83 19.87 -18.40
CA LEU A 242 20.06 19.15 -18.03
C LEU A 242 20.76 18.51 -19.24
N LEU A 243 20.00 18.00 -20.21
CA LEU A 243 20.54 17.40 -21.44
C LEU A 243 21.16 18.46 -22.36
N GLU A 244 20.52 19.61 -22.47
CA GLU A 244 20.92 20.74 -23.33
C GLU A 244 21.90 21.70 -22.64
N ASN A 245 22.20 21.48 -21.35
CA ASN A 245 22.95 22.40 -20.51
C ASN A 245 22.39 23.84 -20.54
N SER A 246 21.06 23.97 -20.54
CA SER A 246 20.33 25.23 -20.61
C SER A 246 19.73 25.62 -19.25
N GLN A 247 19.44 26.91 -19.07
CA GLN A 247 18.73 27.40 -17.88
C GLN A 247 17.23 27.16 -18.01
N ILE A 248 16.59 26.74 -16.91
CA ILE A 248 15.15 26.57 -16.82
C ILE A 248 14.54 27.87 -16.30
N THR A 249 13.69 28.52 -17.10
CA THR A 249 12.92 29.68 -16.69
C THR A 249 11.79 29.27 -15.74
N VAL A 250 11.62 30.06 -14.67
CA VAL A 250 10.58 29.87 -13.66
C VAL A 250 9.30 30.58 -14.10
N LEU A 251 8.14 29.98 -13.81
CA LEU A 251 6.85 30.65 -13.99
C LEU A 251 6.66 31.72 -12.91
N HIS A 252 6.15 32.89 -13.28
CA HIS A 252 5.86 33.97 -12.33
C HIS A 252 4.38 34.05 -11.92
N GLU A 253 3.55 33.12 -12.39
CA GLU A 253 2.10 33.14 -12.14
C GLU A 253 1.73 32.48 -10.81
N PRO A 254 0.65 32.92 -10.13
CA PRO A 254 0.15 32.26 -8.92
C PRO A 254 -0.30 30.82 -9.18
N LEU A 255 0.30 29.87 -8.47
CA LEU A 255 0.06 28.44 -8.58
C LEU A 255 -0.93 27.95 -7.52
N LYS A 256 -1.76 26.96 -7.86
CA LYS A 256 -2.47 26.17 -6.86
C LYS A 256 -1.52 25.15 -6.24
N PRO A 257 -1.72 24.77 -4.96
CA PRO A 257 -0.86 23.78 -4.31
C PRO A 257 -0.80 22.42 -5.02
N GLU A 258 -1.88 22.00 -5.69
CA GLU A 258 -1.90 20.75 -6.46
C GLU A 258 -0.99 20.78 -7.70
N GLU A 259 -0.61 21.97 -8.18
CA GLU A 259 0.24 22.17 -9.35
C GLU A 259 1.74 22.14 -8.99
N ILE A 260 2.07 22.17 -7.69
CA ILE A 260 3.45 22.15 -7.21
C ILE A 260 3.95 20.71 -7.16
N THR A 261 4.49 20.26 -8.28
CA THR A 261 5.15 18.96 -8.37
C THR A 261 6.56 19.02 -7.74
N PRO A 262 7.16 17.88 -7.37
CA PRO A 262 8.54 17.85 -6.88
C PRO A 262 9.55 18.49 -7.85
N TYR A 263 9.36 18.32 -9.16
CA TYR A 263 10.23 18.93 -10.16
C TYR A 263 10.01 20.43 -10.30
N LEU A 264 8.76 20.91 -10.19
CA LEU A 264 8.51 22.35 -10.14
C LEU A 264 9.15 22.99 -8.90
N ALA A 265 9.00 22.37 -7.72
CA ALA A 265 9.62 22.84 -6.49
C ALA A 265 11.17 22.87 -6.62
N LEU A 266 11.77 21.84 -7.24
CA LEU A 266 13.21 21.81 -7.53
C LEU A 266 13.65 22.94 -8.46
N ILE A 267 12.86 23.26 -9.48
CA ILE A 267 13.13 24.37 -10.42
C ILE A 267 13.11 25.72 -9.66
N TYR A 268 12.10 25.97 -8.83
CA TYR A 268 12.05 27.17 -7.97
C TYR A 268 13.27 27.26 -7.04
N TYR A 269 13.59 26.16 -6.36
CA TYR A 269 14.75 26.07 -5.46
C TYR A 269 16.07 26.39 -6.17
N LYS A 270 16.32 25.78 -7.35
CA LYS A 270 17.54 26.01 -8.14
C LYS A 270 17.67 27.46 -8.61
N ASN A 271 16.56 28.15 -8.83
CA ASN A 271 16.52 29.55 -9.20
C ASN A 271 16.50 30.50 -7.99
N LYS A 272 16.56 29.97 -6.75
CA LYS A 272 16.48 30.76 -5.50
C LYS A 272 15.20 31.61 -5.42
N MET A 273 14.10 31.07 -5.93
CA MET A 273 12.79 31.71 -5.94
C MET A 273 11.79 30.91 -5.11
N LEU A 274 10.76 31.60 -4.60
CA LEU A 274 9.60 30.96 -3.96
C LEU A 274 8.38 31.03 -4.90
N PRO A 275 7.58 29.96 -4.99
CA PRO A 275 6.34 29.99 -5.76
C PRO A 275 5.32 30.93 -5.11
N ILE A 276 4.59 31.68 -5.93
CA ILE A 276 3.44 32.46 -5.49
C ILE A 276 2.25 31.51 -5.38
N ILE A 277 1.71 31.32 -4.18
CA ILE A 277 0.61 30.39 -3.95
C ILE A 277 -0.74 31.12 -3.98
N LYS A 278 -1.64 30.64 -4.82
CA LYS A 278 -3.00 31.15 -4.94
C LYS A 278 -3.79 30.79 -3.68
N LYS A 279 -4.17 31.80 -2.88
CA LYS A 279 -5.03 31.58 -1.69
C LYS A 279 -6.36 30.97 -2.14
N TYR A 280 -6.65 29.74 -1.69
CA TYR A 280 -7.92 29.07 -1.97
C TYR A 280 -8.81 28.97 -0.72
N ARG A 281 -10.03 28.47 -0.93
CA ARG A 281 -11.09 28.00 0.00
C ARG A 281 -10.75 28.07 1.50
N LYS A 282 -11.65 28.64 2.30
CA LYS A 282 -11.63 28.52 3.76
C LYS A 282 -11.64 27.03 4.12
N CYS A 283 -10.55 26.52 4.70
CA CYS A 283 -10.43 25.11 5.11
C CYS A 283 -11.31 24.79 6.33
N SER A 284 -11.67 25.83 7.09
CA SER A 284 -12.43 25.74 8.33
C SER A 284 -13.82 26.37 8.20
N LEU A 285 -14.80 25.73 8.84
CA LEU A 285 -16.14 26.25 9.10
C LEU A 285 -16.38 26.30 10.61
N GLU A 286 -17.34 27.12 11.05
CA GLU A 286 -17.72 27.18 12.46
C GLU A 286 -18.13 25.78 12.99
N PRO A 287 -17.61 25.35 14.15
CA PRO A 287 -17.91 24.04 14.71
C PRO A 287 -19.37 23.94 15.17
N ASP A 288 -19.97 22.77 14.98
CA ASP A 288 -21.28 22.47 15.56
C ASP A 288 -21.17 21.81 16.94
N SER A 289 -22.30 21.53 17.60
CA SER A 289 -22.32 20.95 18.94
C SER A 289 -21.62 19.59 19.03
N THR A 290 -21.65 18.77 17.97
CA THR A 290 -20.93 17.49 17.94
C THR A 290 -19.43 17.70 17.78
N ALA A 291 -19.01 18.64 16.93
CA ALA A 291 -17.61 19.01 16.78
C ALA A 291 -17.03 19.55 18.10
N LEU A 292 -17.79 20.36 18.84
CA LEU A 292 -17.41 20.85 20.17
C LEU A 292 -17.29 19.72 21.19
N LEU A 293 -18.20 18.74 21.19
CA LEU A 293 -18.06 17.55 22.04
C LEU A 293 -16.77 16.77 21.72
N ILE A 294 -16.43 16.62 20.44
CA ILE A 294 -15.17 15.97 20.02
C ILE A 294 -13.96 16.75 20.53
N LYS A 295 -14.02 18.08 20.56
CA LYS A 295 -12.97 18.92 21.14
C LYS A 295 -12.78 18.60 22.63
N ASP A 296 -13.85 18.55 23.40
CA ASP A 296 -13.79 18.25 24.84
C ASP A 296 -13.29 16.81 25.08
N LEU A 297 -13.70 15.85 24.23
CA LEU A 297 -13.19 14.49 24.25
C LEU A 297 -11.69 14.44 23.94
N ARG A 298 -11.19 15.23 22.99
CA ARG A 298 -9.76 15.22 22.59
C ARG A 298 -8.84 15.50 23.77
N GLU A 299 -9.27 16.34 24.70
CA GLU A 299 -8.49 16.72 25.89
C GLU A 299 -8.45 15.60 26.96
N SER A 300 -9.46 14.72 26.98
CA SER A 300 -9.63 13.67 28.01
C SER A 300 -9.31 12.26 27.51
N ASP A 301 -9.72 11.93 26.29
CA ASP A 301 -9.51 10.66 25.61
C ASP A 301 -9.34 10.88 24.09
N TYR A 302 -8.09 11.04 23.68
CA TYR A 302 -7.72 11.24 22.27
C TYR A 302 -8.22 10.11 21.36
N LYS A 303 -8.19 8.86 21.84
CA LYS A 303 -8.59 7.71 21.03
C LYS A 303 -10.08 7.74 20.75
N LEU A 304 -10.89 8.02 21.77
CA LEU A 304 -12.33 8.17 21.60
C LEU A 304 -12.66 9.37 20.70
N ALA A 305 -12.00 10.51 20.91
CA ALA A 305 -12.16 11.68 20.04
C ALA A 305 -11.83 11.36 18.58
N TYR A 306 -10.74 10.63 18.32
CA TYR A 306 -10.36 10.21 16.97
C TYR A 306 -11.41 9.31 16.32
N LEU A 307 -11.97 8.35 17.06
CA LEU A 307 -13.05 7.49 16.57
C LEU A 307 -14.30 8.30 16.19
N GLU A 308 -14.75 9.17 17.10
CA GLU A 308 -15.90 10.04 16.89
C GLU A 308 -15.68 11.02 15.74
N ALA A 309 -14.48 11.59 15.60
CA ALA A 309 -14.13 12.46 14.49
C ALA A 309 -14.13 11.71 13.14
N ASN A 310 -13.60 10.48 13.08
CA ASN A 310 -13.65 9.67 11.85
C ASN A 310 -15.08 9.30 11.47
N TYR A 311 -15.96 9.13 12.46
CA TYR A 311 -17.39 8.94 12.21
C TYR A 311 -18.06 10.23 11.74
N TYR A 312 -17.75 11.35 12.37
CA TYR A 312 -18.28 12.67 12.05
C TYR A 312 -18.05 13.02 10.58
N ILE A 313 -16.81 12.86 10.06
CA ILE A 313 -16.50 13.23 8.67
C ILE A 313 -17.24 12.37 7.62
N LYS A 314 -17.82 11.23 8.01
CA LYS A 314 -18.63 10.37 7.12
C LYS A 314 -20.08 10.83 7.04
N THR A 315 -20.52 11.69 7.95
CA THR A 315 -21.93 12.08 8.10
C THR A 315 -22.15 13.60 8.08
N LYS A 316 -21.10 14.39 8.29
CA LYS A 316 -21.14 15.84 8.42
C LYS A 316 -19.97 16.54 7.70
N PRO A 317 -20.08 17.85 7.41
CA PRO A 317 -18.99 18.63 6.81
C PRO A 317 -17.76 18.68 7.71
N CYS A 318 -16.67 18.08 7.26
CA CYS A 318 -15.42 17.95 8.00
C CYS A 318 -14.63 19.24 8.16
N GLU A 319 -14.91 20.28 7.37
CA GLU A 319 -14.35 21.63 7.58
C GLU A 319 -14.65 22.16 8.99
N ARG A 320 -15.74 21.71 9.62
CA ARG A 320 -16.09 22.04 11.01
C ARG A 320 -15.18 21.40 12.06
N LEU A 321 -14.43 20.37 11.68
CA LEU A 321 -13.42 19.72 12.53
C LEU A 321 -12.01 20.21 12.25
N TYR A 322 -11.80 21.05 11.25
CA TYR A 322 -10.46 21.42 10.78
C TYR A 322 -9.57 22.00 11.88
N ASP A 323 -10.13 22.89 12.70
CA ASP A 323 -9.39 23.53 13.81
C ASP A 323 -9.38 22.67 15.10
N ILE A 324 -10.15 21.58 15.14
CA ILE A 324 -10.34 20.72 16.32
C ILE A 324 -9.53 19.44 16.24
N MET A 325 -9.59 18.74 15.10
CA MET A 325 -8.81 17.54 14.78
C MET A 325 -8.37 17.60 13.31
N PRO A 326 -7.40 18.48 12.98
CA PRO A 326 -6.93 18.63 11.61
C PRO A 326 -6.47 17.30 10.99
N GLU A 327 -5.82 16.43 11.77
CA GLU A 327 -5.37 15.09 11.36
C GLU A 327 -6.49 14.18 10.84
N VAL A 328 -7.74 14.44 11.24
CA VAL A 328 -8.93 13.72 10.73
C VAL A 328 -9.56 14.49 9.57
N ALA A 329 -9.69 15.82 9.70
CA ALA A 329 -10.33 16.67 8.70
C ALA A 329 -9.61 16.64 7.33
N VAL A 330 -8.28 16.49 7.32
CA VAL A 330 -7.48 16.39 6.08
C VAL A 330 -7.96 15.31 5.11
N LYS A 331 -8.61 14.26 5.62
CA LYS A 331 -9.13 13.14 4.82
C LYS A 331 -10.18 13.58 3.78
N CYS A 332 -10.81 14.74 3.98
CA CYS A 332 -11.78 15.29 3.04
C CYS A 332 -11.18 16.05 1.85
N PHE A 333 -10.01 16.66 2.01
CA PHE A 333 -9.45 17.54 1.00
C PHE A 333 -8.53 16.79 0.02
N GLY A 334 -8.15 15.56 0.34
CA GLY A 334 -7.22 14.75 -0.46
C GLY A 334 -5.77 15.21 -0.31
N GLN A 335 -4.78 14.41 -0.72
CA GLN A 335 -3.37 14.69 -0.40
C GLN A 335 -2.80 15.98 -1.00
N ASN A 336 -3.37 16.47 -2.10
CA ASN A 336 -2.80 17.59 -2.85
C ASN A 336 -3.38 18.96 -2.46
N SER A 337 -4.40 19.00 -1.59
CA SER A 337 -5.01 20.26 -1.18
C SER A 337 -4.13 21.07 -0.23
N GLN A 338 -4.23 22.39 -0.31
CA GLN A 338 -3.64 23.31 0.67
C GLN A 338 -4.06 22.99 2.11
N CYS A 339 -5.29 22.50 2.29
CA CYS A 339 -5.84 22.15 3.60
C CYS A 339 -5.26 20.84 4.16
N SER A 340 -4.41 20.15 3.39
CA SER A 340 -3.81 18.87 3.80
C SER A 340 -2.41 19.00 4.38
N TYR A 341 -1.90 20.22 4.49
CA TYR A 341 -0.59 20.53 5.08
C TYR A 341 -0.76 21.06 6.51
N VAL A 342 -1.29 20.20 7.38
CA VAL A 342 -1.60 20.53 8.78
C VAL A 342 -0.46 20.17 9.73
N LYS A 343 -0.43 20.83 10.90
CA LYS A 343 0.51 20.55 11.99
C LYS A 343 -0.25 20.26 13.31
N PRO A 344 -0.97 19.13 13.40
CA PRO A 344 -1.95 18.84 14.46
C PRO A 344 -1.36 18.59 15.85
N PHE A 345 -0.06 18.28 15.94
CA PHE A 345 0.62 17.85 17.17
C PHE A 345 1.63 18.91 17.63
N THR A 346 1.51 19.35 18.88
CA THR A 346 2.25 20.53 19.38
C THR A 346 3.56 20.20 20.10
N LYS A 347 3.93 18.91 20.19
CA LYS A 347 5.08 18.43 20.97
C LYS A 347 6.22 17.92 20.08
N LEU A 348 6.74 18.77 19.19
CA LEU A 348 8.00 18.49 18.51
C LEU A 348 9.14 19.21 19.23
N SER A 349 10.14 18.44 19.66
CA SER A 349 11.30 18.94 20.42
C SER A 349 12.25 19.79 19.56
N ASP A 350 12.36 19.46 18.27
CA ASP A 350 13.19 20.15 17.29
C ASP A 350 12.31 20.89 16.27
N LYS A 351 12.26 22.22 16.41
CA LYS A 351 11.49 23.08 15.52
C LYS A 351 12.10 23.20 14.12
N ASP A 352 13.42 23.01 13.99
CA ASP A 352 14.09 23.10 12.70
C ASP A 352 13.73 21.91 11.79
N MET A 353 13.34 20.79 12.40
CA MET A 353 12.91 19.58 11.71
C MET A 353 11.39 19.47 11.53
N GLU A 354 10.60 20.42 12.03
CA GLU A 354 9.14 20.34 12.07
C GLU A 354 8.53 20.07 10.69
N ASP A 355 8.92 20.83 9.67
CA ASP A 355 8.39 20.68 8.31
C ASP A 355 8.75 19.33 7.70
N VAL A 356 9.95 18.81 8.00
CA VAL A 356 10.41 17.49 7.53
C VAL A 356 9.59 16.39 8.20
N VAL A 357 9.41 16.45 9.53
CA VAL A 357 8.61 15.47 10.27
C VAL A 357 7.19 15.43 9.73
N TYR A 358 6.55 16.59 9.53
CA TYR A 358 5.19 16.61 9.00
C TYR A 358 5.08 16.19 7.53
N ALA A 359 6.09 16.47 6.70
CA ALA A 359 6.14 15.93 5.35
C ALA A 359 6.19 14.39 5.37
N VAL A 360 6.98 13.80 6.29
CA VAL A 360 7.05 12.35 6.49
C VAL A 360 5.72 11.80 6.99
N ILE A 361 5.12 12.37 8.04
CA ILE A 361 3.83 11.92 8.59
C ILE A 361 2.73 11.94 7.52
N LYS A 362 2.65 13.03 6.74
CA LYS A 362 1.69 13.16 5.64
C LYS A 362 1.88 12.07 4.59
N GLN A 363 3.13 11.74 4.25
CA GLN A 363 3.45 10.75 3.23
C GLN A 363 3.25 9.30 3.71
N GLU A 364 3.57 9.02 4.96
CA GLU A 364 3.58 7.66 5.51
C GLU A 364 2.20 7.20 6.00
N SER A 365 1.46 8.05 6.72
CA SER A 365 0.16 7.67 7.30
C SER A 365 -0.99 8.60 6.93
N PHE A 366 -0.70 9.71 6.25
CA PHE A 366 -1.65 10.80 6.05
C PHE A 366 -2.32 11.22 7.39
N PHE A 367 -1.48 11.35 8.42
CA PHE A 367 -1.83 11.71 9.80
C PHE A 367 -2.70 10.70 10.55
N ASP A 368 -2.79 9.45 10.11
CA ASP A 368 -3.45 8.39 10.88
C ASP A 368 -2.50 7.84 11.96
N PRO A 369 -2.75 8.11 13.26
CA PRO A 369 -1.88 7.65 14.33
C PRO A 369 -2.00 6.14 14.57
N TYR A 370 -3.04 5.48 14.06
CA TYR A 370 -3.25 4.05 14.20
C TYR A 370 -2.91 3.27 12.93
N ALA A 371 -2.23 3.88 11.96
CA ALA A 371 -1.84 3.24 10.72
C ALA A 371 -0.89 2.06 10.96
N VAL A 372 -1.22 0.91 10.37
CA VAL A 372 -0.35 -0.27 10.31
C VAL A 372 -0.17 -0.69 8.85
N SER A 373 1.07 -0.66 8.35
CA SER A 373 1.34 -1.14 6.99
C SER A 373 1.31 -2.66 6.90
N TRP A 374 1.21 -3.15 5.66
CA TRP A 374 1.42 -4.56 5.30
C TRP A 374 2.79 -5.14 5.73
N SER A 375 3.74 -4.30 6.12
CA SER A 375 5.05 -4.70 6.66
C SER A 375 5.16 -4.51 8.17
N ASN A 376 4.01 -4.33 8.84
CA ASN A 376 3.89 -4.08 10.28
C ASN A 376 4.61 -2.82 10.74
N ALA A 377 4.83 -1.85 9.85
CA ALA A 377 5.27 -0.52 10.24
C ALA A 377 4.09 0.22 10.89
N VAL A 378 4.33 0.96 11.98
CA VAL A 378 3.28 1.40 12.90
C VAL A 378 3.30 2.93 13.09
N GLY A 379 2.11 3.52 13.21
CA GLY A 379 1.91 4.89 13.67
C GLY A 379 2.12 5.94 12.59
N LEU A 380 2.18 7.20 13.03
CA LEU A 380 2.25 8.39 12.17
C LEU A 380 3.42 8.35 11.18
N THR A 381 4.56 7.86 11.61
CA THR A 381 5.81 7.82 10.83
C THR A 381 6.15 6.43 10.31
N GLN A 382 5.25 5.46 10.45
CA GLN A 382 5.44 4.07 10.02
C GLN A 382 6.77 3.47 10.53
N PHE A 383 6.98 3.48 11.85
CA PHE A 383 8.17 2.88 12.45
C PHE A 383 8.10 1.35 12.42
N ILE A 384 9.17 0.69 11.96
CA ILE A 384 9.27 -0.77 11.99
C ILE A 384 9.50 -1.24 13.44
N PRO A 385 8.77 -2.23 13.98
CA PRO A 385 8.83 -2.63 15.39
C PRO A 385 10.23 -2.94 15.93
N LYS A 386 11.04 -3.66 15.14
CA LYS A 386 12.43 -3.96 15.51
C LYS A 386 13.25 -2.68 15.66
N THR A 387 13.07 -1.73 14.76
CA THR A 387 13.74 -0.41 14.79
C THR A 387 13.25 0.41 15.98
N ALA A 388 11.95 0.45 16.23
CA ALA A 388 11.37 1.16 17.37
C ALA A 388 11.92 0.65 18.71
N LYS A 389 11.96 -0.66 18.91
CA LYS A 389 12.53 -1.28 20.11
C LYS A 389 14.00 -0.92 20.29
N TRP A 390 14.80 -0.99 19.22
CA TRP A 390 16.21 -0.59 19.25
C TRP A 390 16.36 0.89 19.59
N THR A 391 15.55 1.78 18.99
CA THR A 391 15.56 3.22 19.28
C THR A 391 15.19 3.51 20.73
N ALA A 392 14.12 2.92 21.25
CA ALA A 392 13.69 3.07 22.64
C ALA A 392 14.77 2.64 23.63
N GLN A 393 15.48 1.54 23.34
CA GLN A 393 16.62 1.08 24.14
C GLN A 393 17.76 2.11 24.15
N ASN A 394 18.11 2.70 23.00
CA ASN A 394 19.15 3.73 22.92
C ASN A 394 18.75 5.03 23.61
N LEU A 395 17.48 5.40 23.52
CA LEU A 395 16.90 6.57 24.19
C LEU A 395 16.62 6.33 25.67
N LYS A 396 16.80 5.10 26.18
CA LYS A 396 16.50 4.69 27.56
C LYS A 396 15.05 4.99 27.95
N VAL A 397 14.11 4.71 27.06
CA VAL A 397 12.68 4.79 27.37
C VAL A 397 12.30 3.56 28.21
N ASP A 398 11.93 3.80 29.46
CA ASP A 398 11.49 2.75 30.37
C ASP A 398 10.14 2.17 29.96
N ASN A 399 9.98 0.84 30.08
CA ASN A 399 8.73 0.11 29.82
C ASN A 399 8.12 0.31 28.42
N PHE A 400 8.94 0.59 27.40
CA PHE A 400 8.47 0.75 26.02
C PHE A 400 7.64 -0.45 25.55
N ASP A 401 6.42 -0.19 25.12
CA ASP A 401 5.53 -1.12 24.44
C ASP A 401 5.29 -0.68 23.00
N MET A 402 5.01 -1.65 22.12
CA MET A 402 4.72 -1.35 20.72
C MET A 402 3.50 -0.44 20.53
N THR A 403 2.56 -0.47 21.48
CA THR A 403 1.39 0.42 21.48
C THR A 403 1.74 1.88 21.74
N ASP A 404 2.93 2.17 22.29
CA ASP A 404 3.40 3.55 22.46
C ASP A 404 3.57 4.27 21.12
N LEU A 405 3.79 3.53 20.02
CA LEU A 405 3.89 4.10 18.67
C LEU A 405 2.56 4.62 18.12
N PHE A 406 1.43 4.31 18.78
CA PHE A 406 0.12 4.86 18.45
C PHE A 406 -0.16 6.19 19.15
N ASN A 407 0.72 6.62 20.06
CA ASN A 407 0.61 7.90 20.74
C ASN A 407 1.29 8.99 19.88
N PRO A 408 0.54 10.01 19.41
CA PRO A 408 1.06 11.09 18.57
C PRO A 408 2.18 11.95 19.18
#